data_AF-A0A3D3HKM9-F1
#
_entry.id   AF-A0A3D3HKM9-F1
#
_cell.length_a   1.000
_cell.length_b   1.000
_cell.length_c   1.000
_cell.angle_alpha   90.00
_cell.angle_beta   90.00
_cell.angle_gamma   90.00
#
_symmetry.space_group_name_H-M   'P 1'
#
loop_
_entity.id
_entity.type
_entity.pdbx_description
1 polymer ?
#
loop_
_entity_poly.entity_id
_entity_poly.type
_entity_poly.pdbx_seq_one_letter_code
_entity_poly.pdbx_strand_id
1 'polypeptide(L)' 'MKDETKSKISDSYTQAEIGKKLHVSQQTVFKWLNRRVPAERVIPLCELMNWQITPHDLRPDLYPHPADGTGTQ' A
#
# COMPACT_ATOMS: atom_id res chain seq x y z
N MET A 1 -5.76 -8.28 -2.48
CA MET A 1 -4.75 -8.00 -1.45
C MET A 1 -4.81 -9.14 -0.44
N LYS A 2 -3.67 -9.68 -0.01
CA LYS A 2 -3.62 -10.77 0.97
C LYS A 2 -3.94 -10.24 2.36
N ASP A 3 -4.56 -11.07 3.20
CA ASP A 3 -4.90 -10.72 4.59
C ASP A 3 -3.67 -10.31 5.41
N GLU A 4 -2.53 -10.96 5.17
CA GLU A 4 -1.24 -10.60 5.79
C GLU A 4 -0.80 -9.17 5.48
N THR A 5 -0.93 -8.72 4.22
CA THR A 5 -0.58 -7.34 3.84
C THR A 5 -1.43 -6.34 4.61
N LYS A 6 -2.70 -6.69 4.88
CA LYS A 6 -3.65 -5.79 5.56
C LYS A 6 -3.31 -5.69 7.04
N SER A 7 -2.95 -6.82 7.64
CA SER A 7 -2.47 -6.89 9.00
C SER A 7 -1.21 -6.04 9.20
N LYS A 8 -0.21 -6.16 8.32
CA LYS A 8 1.02 -5.33 8.36
C LYS A 8 0.73 -3.83 8.30
N ILE A 9 -0.16 -3.42 7.38
CA ILE A 9 -0.57 -2.02 7.25
C ILE A 9 -1.19 -1.51 8.55
N SER A 10 -2.13 -2.27 9.13
CA SER A 10 -2.80 -1.89 10.38
C SER A 10 -1.91 -1.92 11.61
N ASP A 11 -0.87 -2.75 11.62
CA ASP A 11 0.13 -2.84 12.70
C ASP A 11 1.05 -1.61 12.70
N SER A 12 1.47 -1.14 11.51
CA SER A 12 2.33 0.04 11.38
C SER A 12 1.57 1.37 11.54
N TYR A 13 0.40 1.52 10.90
CA TYR A 13 -0.36 2.78 10.91
C TYR A 13 -1.88 2.56 10.86
N THR A 14 -2.62 3.43 11.54
CA THR A 14 -4.08 3.48 11.38
C THR A 14 -4.48 4.07 10.03
N GLN A 15 -5.69 3.76 9.55
CA GLN A 15 -6.22 4.31 8.29
C GLN A 15 -6.27 5.84 8.29
N ALA A 16 -6.50 6.46 9.45
CA ALA A 16 -6.52 7.91 9.59
C ALA A 16 -5.10 8.50 9.45
N GLU A 17 -4.09 7.86 10.05
CA GLU A 17 -2.69 8.27 9.94
C GLU A 17 -2.17 8.13 8.51
N ILE A 18 -2.50 7.04 7.83
CA ILE A 18 -2.20 6.85 6.40
C ILE A 18 -2.87 7.96 5.57
N GLY A 19 -4.13 8.27 5.87
CA GLY A 19 -4.85 9.35 5.20
C GLY A 19 -4.17 10.70 5.35
N LYS A 20 -3.80 11.08 6.58
CA LYS A 20 -3.06 12.31 6.85
C LYS A 20 -1.74 12.37 6.09
N LYS A 21 -0.94 11.30 6.15
CA LYS A 21 0.39 11.25 5.50
C LYS A 21 0.34 11.25 3.98
N LEU A 22 -0.70 10.66 3.40
CA LEU A 22 -0.90 10.62 1.94
C LEU A 22 -1.84 11.72 1.42
N HIS A 23 -2.25 12.64 2.30
CA HIS A 23 -3.12 13.78 2.00
C HIS A 23 -4.46 13.32 1.37
N VAL A 24 -5.05 12.26 1.92
CA VAL A 24 -6.35 11.71 1.52
C VAL A 24 -7.23 11.46 2.73
N SER A 25 -8.54 11.37 2.53
CA SER A 25 -9.46 11.04 3.61
C SER A 25 -9.28 9.60 4.10
N GLN A 26 -9.51 9.35 5.39
CA GLN A 26 -9.52 8.00 5.97
C GLN A 26 -10.43 7.04 5.19
N GLN A 27 -11.60 7.51 4.74
CA GLN A 27 -12.54 6.73 3.92
C GLN A 27 -11.94 6.27 2.59
N THR A 28 -11.07 7.09 1.99
CA THR A 28 -10.34 6.74 0.78
C THR A 28 -9.37 5.58 1.05
N VAL A 29 -8.63 5.63 2.16
CA VAL A 29 -7.76 4.54 2.60
C VAL A 29 -8.56 3.27 2.88
N PHE A 30 -9.70 3.38 3.57
CA PHE A 30 -10.61 2.25 3.79
C PHE A 30 -11.04 1.62 2.45
N LYS A 31 -11.40 2.44 1.46
CA LYS A 31 -11.76 1.96 0.13
C LYS A 31 -10.60 1.22 -0.53
N TRP A 32 -9.36 1.68 -0.39
CA TRP A 32 -8.19 0.98 -0.91
C TRP A 32 -8.00 -0.40 -0.29
N LEU A 33 -8.13 -0.50 1.04
CA LEU A 33 -7.97 -1.75 1.78
C LEU A 33 -9.10 -2.77 1.55
N ASN A 34 -10.28 -2.32 1.12
CA ASN A 34 -11.43 -3.19 0.85
C ASN A 34 -11.65 -3.47 -0.64
N ARG A 35 -11.13 -2.62 -1.53
CA ARG A 35 -11.28 -2.77 -2.99
C ARG A 35 -9.93 -2.99 -3.64
N ARG A 36 -9.23 -1.89 -3.93
CA ARG A 36 -7.98 -1.89 -4.68
C ARG A 36 -7.26 -0.58 -4.43
N VAL A 37 -5.94 -0.67 -4.20
CA VAL A 37 -5.07 0.52 -4.18
C VAL A 37 -4.89 1.02 -5.61
N PRO A 38 -5.11 2.32 -5.89
CA PRO A 38 -4.81 2.90 -7.19
C PRO A 38 -3.30 2.91 -7.46
N ALA A 39 -2.89 2.71 -8.71
CA ALA A 39 -1.50 2.50 -9.11
C ALA A 39 -0.57 3.62 -8.61
N GLU A 40 -1.03 4.87 -8.72
CA GLU A 40 -0.31 6.07 -8.26
C GLU A 40 -0.08 6.11 -6.74
N ARG A 41 -0.88 5.38 -5.95
CA ARG A 41 -0.79 5.35 -4.48
C ARG A 41 -0.09 4.11 -3.95
N VAL A 42 0.25 3.16 -4.82
CA VAL A 42 0.98 1.94 -4.44
C VAL A 42 2.37 2.32 -3.90
N ILE A 43 3.15 3.07 -4.68
CA ILE A 43 4.52 3.46 -4.30
C ILE A 43 4.54 4.32 -3.02
N PRO A 44 3.74 5.41 -2.91
CA PRO A 44 3.69 6.20 -1.68
C PRO A 44 3.31 5.39 -0.44
N LEU A 45 2.43 4.38 -0.59
CA LEU A 45 2.04 3.52 0.52
C LEU A 45 3.17 2.54 0.90
N CYS A 46 3.89 1.99 -0.08
CA CYS A 46 5.08 1.17 0.15
C CYS A 46 6.19 1.98 0.85
N GLU A 47 6.48 3.19 0.38
CA GLU A 47 7.46 4.09 0.99
C GLU A 47 7.07 4.46 2.43
N LEU A 48 5.80 4.80 2.66
CA LEU A 48 5.28 5.07 4.00
C LEU A 48 5.48 3.88 4.95
N MET A 49 5.33 2.67 4.42
CA MET A 49 5.53 1.41 5.15
C MET A 49 6.99 0.97 5.21
N ASN A 50 7.94 1.80 4.76
CA ASN A 50 9.37 1.47 4.69
C ASN A 50 9.63 0.16 3.92
N TRP A 51 8.90 -0.05 2.81
CA TRP A 51 9.01 -1.25 1.96
C TRP A 51 8.73 -2.59 2.65
N GLN A 52 8.11 -2.58 3.84
CA GLN A 52 7.64 -3.81 4.51
C GLN A 52 6.52 -4.52 3.74
N ILE A 53 5.85 -3.77 2.86
CA ILE A 53 4.91 -4.29 1.87
C ILE A 53 5.41 -3.90 0.49
N THR A 54 5.21 -4.79 -0.48
CA THR A 54 5.63 -4.57 -1.86
C THR A 54 4.46 -4.13 -2.73
N PRO A 55 4.73 -3.42 -3.85
CA PRO A 55 3.72 -3.12 -4.86
C PRO A 55 3.07 -4.41 -5.41
N HIS A 56 3.83 -5.51 -5.47
CA HIS A 56 3.33 -6.84 -5.80
C HIS A 56 2.28 -7.35 -4.80
N ASP A 57 2.48 -7.18 -3.49
CA ASP A 57 1.48 -7.56 -2.48
C ASP A 57 0.16 -6.77 -2.59
N LEU A 58 0.26 -5.50 -2.99
CA LEU A 58 -0.89 -4.61 -3.14
C LEU A 58 -1.62 -4.82 -4.48
N ARG A 59 -0.86 -4.91 -5.57
CA ARG A 59 -1.31 -4.90 -6.97
C ARG A 59 -0.48 -5.90 -7.80
N PRO A 60 -0.63 -7.21 -7.60
CA PRO A 60 0.12 -8.22 -8.38
C PRO A 60 -0.21 -8.16 -9.88
N ASP A 61 -1.40 -7.67 -10.20
CA ASP A 61 -1.90 -7.45 -11.57
C ASP A 61 -1.14 -6.35 -12.34
N LEU A 62 -0.56 -5.37 -11.64
CA LEU A 62 0.34 -4.38 -12.25
C LEU A 62 1.82 -4.71 -12.06
N TYR A 63 2.15 -5.40 -10.97
CA TYR A 63 3.50 -5.70 -10.55
C TYR A 63 3.61 -7.22 -10.42
N PRO A 64 3.76 -7.97 -11.53
CA PRO A 64 3.76 -9.43 -11.51
C PRO A 64 5.00 -10.00 -10.82
N HIS A 65 6.12 -9.28 -10.82
CA HIS A 65 7.32 -9.70 -10.10
C HIS A 65 7.50 -8.92 -8.78
N PRO A 66 8.00 -9.58 -7.72
CA PRO A 66 8.27 -8.92 -6.44
C PRO A 66 9.38 -7.86 -6.51
N ALA A 67 10.17 -7.85 -7.58
CA ALA A 67 11.20 -6.85 -7.86
C ALA A 67 10.66 -5.62 -8.63
N ASP A 68 9.44 -5.69 -9.19
CA ASP A 68 8.86 -4.56 -9.91
C ASP A 68 8.50 -3.45 -8.91
N GLY A 69 9.29 -2.38 -8.88
CA GLY A 69 9.07 -1.20 -8.04
C GLY A 69 10.12 -1.01 -6.94
N THR A 70 10.96 -1.99 -6.65
CA THR A 70 12.23 -1.74 -5.96
C THR A 70 13.20 -1.23 -7.02
N GLY A 71 13.41 0.08 -7.09
CA GLY A 71 14.42 0.65 -7.99
C GLY A 71 15.76 -0.03 -7.73
N THR A 72 16.13 -0.95 -8.61
CA THR A 72 17.51 -1.45 -8.66
C THR A 72 18.33 -0.30 -9.21
N GLN A 73 18.96 0.46 -8.30
CA GLN A 73 20.20 1.17 -8.62
C GLN A 73 21.35 0.17 -8.67
#